data_AF-A0A0R3D7N3-F1
#
_entry.id   AF-A0A0R3D7N3-F1
#
_cell.length_a   1.000
_cell.length_b   1.000
_cell.length_c   1.000
_cell.angle_alpha   90.00
_cell.angle_beta   90.00
_cell.angle_gamma   90.00
#
_symmetry.space_group_name_H-M   'P 1'
#
loop_
_entity.id
_entity.type
_entity.pdbx_description
1 polymer ?
#
loop_
_entity_poly.entity_id
_entity_poly.type
_entity_poly.pdbx_seq_one_letter_code
_entity_poly.pdbx_strand_id
1 'polypeptide(L)' 'MADVEASVRDLINRDRDCSERAQAQIQLRRKINLLISEWKAAGGGEVLPDIRDRVHLRPLKNEDRPVRR' A
#
# COMPACT_ATOMS: atom_id res chain seq x y z
N MET A 1 27.09 -45.31 -6.99
CA MET A 1 26.38 -44.40 -7.94
C MET A 1 25.05 -43.91 -7.38
N ALA A 2 24.23 -44.77 -6.77
CA ALA A 2 22.95 -44.36 -6.16
C ALA A 2 23.06 -43.22 -5.11
N ASP A 3 24.11 -43.22 -4.29
CA ASP A 3 24.32 -42.16 -3.28
C ASP A 3 24.61 -40.78 -3.89
N VAL A 4 25.37 -40.75 -4.99
CA VAL A 4 25.67 -39.51 -5.71
C VAL A 4 24.40 -38.98 -6.37
N GLU A 5 23.59 -39.87 -6.93
CA GLU A 5 22.32 -39.50 -7.54
C GLU A 5 21.30 -38.99 -6.51
N ALA A 6 21.24 -39.62 -5.33
CA ALA A 6 20.43 -39.16 -4.21
C ALA A 6 20.89 -37.80 -3.69
N SER A 7 22.21 -37.59 -3.55
CA SER A 7 22.79 -36.31 -3.13
C SER A 7 22.56 -35.19 -4.14
N VAL A 8 22.70 -35.46 -5.44
CA VAL A 8 22.39 -34.49 -6.51
C VAL A 8 20.90 -34.16 -6.53
N ARG A 9 20.03 -35.16 -6.37
CA ARG A 9 18.58 -34.96 -6.32
C ARG A 9 18.16 -34.16 -5.09
N ASP A 10 18.79 -34.39 -3.94
CA ASP A 10 18.57 -33.63 -2.71
C ASP A 10 19.06 -32.17 -2.85
N LEU A 11 20.23 -31.94 -3.45
CA LEU A 11 20.72 -30.59 -3.76
C LEU A 11 19.77 -29.84 -4.70
N ILE A 12 19.34 -30.51 -5.78
CA ILE A 12 18.41 -29.94 -6.77
C ILE A 12 17.06 -29.63 -6.14
N ASN A 13 16.52 -30.53 -5.31
CA ASN A 13 15.23 -30.33 -4.65
C ASN A 13 15.28 -29.19 -3.62
N ARG A 14 16.39 -29.02 -2.90
CA ARG A 14 16.56 -27.95 -1.90
C ARG A 14 16.63 -26.55 -2.51
N ASP A 15 17.16 -26.41 -3.73
CA ASP A 15 17.31 -25.11 -4.40
C ASP A 15 16.25 -24.82 -5.49
N ARG A 16 15.43 -25.81 -5.90
CA ARG A 16 14.37 -25.61 -6.92
C ARG A 16 12.98 -25.35 -6.38
N ASP A 17 12.67 -25.69 -5.14
CA ASP A 17 11.37 -25.35 -4.58
C ASP A 17 11.35 -23.91 -4.07
N CYS A 18 11.32 -22.98 -5.01
CA CYS A 18 11.13 -21.57 -4.71
C CYS A 18 9.66 -21.23 -4.41
N SER A 19 8.76 -22.22 -4.33
CA SER A 19 7.31 -21.98 -4.22
C SER A 19 6.96 -21.22 -2.95
N GLU A 20 7.57 -21.56 -1.81
CA GLU A 20 7.34 -20.84 -0.56
C GLU A 20 7.84 -19.40 -0.61
N ARG A 21 9.06 -19.18 -1.14
CA ARG A 21 9.62 -17.82 -1.30
C ARG A 21 8.82 -17.00 -2.30
N ALA A 22 8.41 -17.59 -3.41
CA ALA A 22 7.57 -16.97 -4.42
C ALA A 22 6.17 -16.63 -3.85
N GLN A 23 5.58 -17.53 -3.07
CA GLN A 23 4.32 -17.31 -2.38
C GLN A 23 4.45 -16.17 -1.37
N ALA A 24 5.52 -16.14 -0.56
CA ALA A 24 5.79 -15.05 0.37
C ALA A 24 5.92 -13.70 -0.37
N GLN A 25 6.60 -13.68 -1.52
CA GLN A 25 6.76 -12.49 -2.35
C GLN A 25 5.41 -12.02 -2.94
N ILE A 26 4.56 -12.93 -3.41
CA ILE A 26 3.22 -12.60 -3.91
C ILE A 26 2.36 -12.01 -2.79
N GLN A 27 2.40 -12.58 -1.58
CA GLN A 27 1.65 -12.04 -0.43
C GLN A 27 2.15 -10.65 -0.04
N LEU A 28 3.47 -10.43 -0.03
CA LEU A 28 4.05 -9.11 0.22
C LEU A 28 3.59 -8.10 -0.84
N ARG A 29 3.59 -8.48 -2.12
CA ARG A 29 3.12 -7.63 -3.22
C ARG A 29 1.65 -7.26 -3.05
N ARG A 30 0.80 -8.20 -2.64
CA ARG A 30 -0.62 -7.95 -2.34
C ARG A 30 -0.78 -6.94 -1.19
N LYS A 31 -0.02 -7.12 -0.10
CA LYS A 31 -0.05 -6.20 1.04
C LYS A 31 0.38 -4.78 0.64
N ILE A 32 1.44 -4.65 -0.15
CA ILE A 32 1.90 -3.34 -0.65
C ILE A 32 0.83 -2.68 -1.53
N ASN A 33 0.22 -3.44 -2.45
CA ASN A 33 -0.83 -2.90 -3.30
C ASN A 33 -2.04 -2.40 -2.50
N LEU A 34 -2.43 -3.13 -1.44
CA LEU A 34 -3.50 -2.69 -0.54
C LEU A 34 -3.13 -1.36 0.15
N LEU A 35 -1.95 -1.28 0.74
CA LEU A 35 -1.47 -0.05 1.40
C LEU A 35 -1.41 1.14 0.43
N ILE A 36 -0.94 0.93 -0.80
CA ILE A 36 -0.93 1.96 -1.83
C ILE A 36 -2.37 2.41 -2.17
N SER A 37 -3.32 1.46 -2.26
CA SER A 37 -4.71 1.79 -2.55
C SER A 37 -5.37 2.59 -1.43
N GLU A 38 -5.12 2.23 -0.17
CA GLU A 38 -5.61 2.94 1.01
C GLU A 38 -4.98 4.34 1.11
N TRP A 39 -3.68 4.45 0.88
CA TRP A 39 -2.98 5.73 0.82
C TRP A 39 -3.56 6.64 -0.27
N LYS A 40 -3.81 6.12 -1.47
CA LYS A 40 -4.46 6.87 -2.54
C LYS A 40 -5.90 7.29 -2.20
N ALA A 41 -6.68 6.40 -1.61
CA ALA A 41 -8.05 6.70 -1.19
C ALA A 41 -8.09 7.80 -0.11
N ALA A 42 -7.04 7.90 0.72
CA ALA A 42 -6.87 8.98 1.69
C ALA A 42 -6.39 10.32 1.07
N GLY A 43 -6.32 10.42 -0.27
CA GLY A 43 -5.81 11.60 -0.97
C GLY A 43 -4.29 11.61 -1.14
N GLY A 44 -3.62 10.49 -0.90
CA GLY A 44 -2.20 10.32 -1.15
C GLY A 44 -1.87 10.29 -2.63
N GLY A 45 -0.93 11.13 -3.06
CA GLY A 45 -0.46 11.19 -4.46
C GLY A 45 -1.14 12.28 -5.29
N GLU A 46 -2.25 12.84 -4.82
CA GLU A 46 -2.78 14.09 -5.36
C GLU A 46 -1.94 15.27 -4.87
N VAL A 47 -1.83 16.30 -5.72
CA VAL A 47 -1.14 17.55 -5.34
C VAL A 47 -1.94 18.20 -4.21
N LEU A 48 -1.27 18.56 -3.11
CA LEU A 48 -1.91 19.28 -2.02
C LEU A 48 -2.51 20.59 -2.54
N PRO A 49 -3.73 20.96 -2.13
CA PRO A 49 -4.34 22.22 -2.56
C PRO A 49 -3.42 23.40 -2.27
N ASP A 50 -3.30 24.34 -3.22
CA ASP A 50 -2.53 25.56 -3.02
C ASP A 50 -3.11 26.31 -1.80
N ILE A 51 -2.26 27.04 -1.08
CA ILE A 51 -2.64 27.83 0.09
C ILE A 51 -3.76 28.82 -0.29
N ARG A 52 -3.77 29.28 -1.56
CA ARG A 52 -4.83 30.13 -2.12
C ARG A 52 -6.19 29.43 -2.19
N ASP A 53 -6.22 28.15 -2.59
CA ASP A 53 -7.45 27.35 -2.68
C ASP A 53 -8.04 27.06 -1.28
N ARG A 54 -7.17 26.92 -0.27
CA ARG A 54 -7.59 26.70 1.13
C ARG A 54 -8.36 27.88 1.73
N VAL A 55 -8.13 29.11 1.26
CA VAL A 55 -8.81 30.32 1.76
C VAL A 55 -10.25 30.38 1.27
N HIS A 56 -10.52 29.89 0.05
CA HIS A 56 -11.87 29.82 -0.53
C HIS A 56 -12.75 28.74 0.10
N LEU A 57 -12.16 27.73 0.73
CA LEU A 57 -12.87 26.64 1.41
C LEU A 57 -13.25 26.96 2.86
N ARG A 58 -12.99 28.17 3.39
CA ARG A 58 -13.62 28.58 4.64
C ARG A 58 -15.10 28.87 4.35
N PRO A 59 -16.05 28.13 4.96
CA PRO A 59 -17.37 28.71 5.16
C PRO A 59 -17.14 29.95 6.03
N LEU A 60 -17.44 31.12 5.49
CA LEU A 60 -17.76 32.28 6.32
C LEU A 60 -18.98 31.85 7.14
N LYS A 61 -18.72 31.26 8.31
CA LYS A 61 -19.72 31.06 9.35
C LYS A 61 -20.06 32.46 9.85
N ASN A 62 -20.86 33.17 9.06
CA ASN A 62 -21.65 34.27 9.56
C ASN A 62 -22.68 33.60 10.47
N GLU A 63 -22.32 33.43 11.74
CA GLU A 63 -23.35 33.25 12.75
C GLU A 63 -24.21 34.50 12.68
N ASP A 64 -25.41 34.35 12.11
CA ASP A 64 -26.49 35.29 12.18
C ASP A 64 -26.64 35.71 13.65
N ARG A 65 -26.14 36.89 13.99
CA ARG A 65 -26.46 37.50 15.27
C ARG A 65 -27.95 37.84 15.23
N PRO A 66 -28.78 37.31 16.14
CA PRO A 66 -30.13 37.82 16.26
C PRO A 66 -30.04 39.27 16.74
N VAL A 67 -30.54 40.19 15.92
CA VAL A 67 -30.82 41.57 16.30
C VAL A 67 -31.74 41.52 17.52
N ARG A 68 -31.25 42.07 18.64
CA ARG A 68 -32.00 42.18 19.89
C ARG A 68 -33.01 43.32 19.78
N ARG A 69 -34.28 42.97 20.06
CA ARG A 69 -35.45 43.78 20.48
C ARG A 69 -35.75 45.08 19.72
#